data_AF-A0Z775-F1
#
_entry.id   AF-A0Z775-F1
#
_cell.length_a   1.000
_cell.length_b   1.000
_cell.length_c   1.000
_cell.angle_alpha   90.00
_cell.angle_beta   90.00
_cell.angle_gamma   90.00
#
_symmetry.space_group_name_H-M   'P 1'
#
loop_
_entity.id
_entity.type
_entity.pdbx_description
1 polymer ?
#
loop_
_entity_poly.entity_id
_entity_poly.type
_entity_poly.pdbx_seq_one_letter_code
_entity_poly.pdbx_strand_id
1 'polypeptide(L)'
;MSTVFIVSNHDGHYWGRGKRWVDGQDSSRVLALTHRDEAVNSVFELSSKDVLLRCDILTLNLVDGKLPKLEVSTIPLPDAEDEAKLNGQESLEIAPLEKGPPTPISKTDESHTGDI
;
A
#
# COMPACT_ATOMS: atom_id res chain seq x y z
N MET A 1 -15.86 -22.03 -1.55
CA MET A 1 -16.18 -20.69 -2.08
C MET A 1 -15.44 -19.70 -1.21
N SER A 2 -14.35 -19.14 -1.70
CA SER A 2 -13.57 -18.15 -0.94
C SER A 2 -13.93 -16.77 -1.47
N THR A 3 -14.45 -15.92 -0.60
CA THR A 3 -14.72 -14.52 -0.91
C THR A 3 -13.43 -13.72 -0.70
N VAL A 4 -13.15 -12.81 -1.63
CA VAL A 4 -11.98 -11.94 -1.61
C VAL A 4 -12.40 -10.50 -1.90
N PHE A 5 -11.54 -9.57 -1.48
CA PHE A 5 -11.71 -8.15 -1.66
C PHE A 5 -10.62 -7.63 -2.60
N ILE A 6 -11.01 -6.91 -3.64
CA ILE A 6 -10.08 -6.22 -4.53
C ILE A 6 -10.38 -4.72 -4.49
N VAL A 7 -9.38 -3.91 -4.78
CA VAL A 7 -9.53 -2.45 -4.87
C VAL A 7 -9.55 -2.04 -6.34
N SER A 8 -10.52 -1.23 -6.74
CA SER A 8 -10.60 -0.60 -8.06
C SER A 8 -10.60 0.91 -7.93
N ASN A 9 -10.19 1.63 -8.97
CA ASN A 9 -10.35 3.07 -9.06
C ASN A 9 -11.53 3.46 -9.98
N HIS A 10 -11.87 4.75 -10.01
CA HIS A 10 -12.92 5.30 -10.88
C HIS A 10 -12.62 5.21 -12.39
N ASP A 11 -11.36 4.95 -12.77
CA ASP A 11 -10.96 4.74 -14.17
C ASP A 11 -11.13 3.27 -14.61
N GLY A 12 -11.54 2.37 -13.71
CA GLY A 12 -11.67 0.94 -13.99
C GLY A 12 -10.35 0.17 -13.86
N HIS A 13 -9.30 0.77 -13.30
CA HIS A 13 -8.07 0.07 -12.94
C HIS A 13 -8.23 -0.69 -11.62
N TYR A 14 -7.42 -1.73 -11.46
CA TYR A 14 -7.37 -2.54 -10.25
C TYR A 14 -6.02 -2.39 -9.55
N TRP A 15 -6.03 -2.47 -8.22
CA TRP A 15 -4.81 -2.42 -7.44
C TRP A 15 -4.04 -3.73 -7.57
N GLY A 16 -2.79 -3.64 -8.04
CA GLY A 16 -1.94 -4.78 -8.32
C GLY A 16 -1.04 -5.18 -7.15
N ARG A 17 -0.60 -6.45 -7.14
CA ARG A 17 0.33 -7.00 -6.13
C ARG A 17 1.68 -6.27 -6.07
N GLY A 18 2.09 -5.65 -7.17
CA GLY A 18 3.31 -4.85 -7.24
C GLY A 18 3.15 -3.40 -6.75
N LYS A 19 2.10 -3.10 -5.97
CA LYS A 19 1.73 -1.74 -5.55
C LYS A 19 1.61 -0.76 -6.73
N ARG A 20 0.99 -1.23 -7.81
CA ARG A 20 0.79 -0.48 -9.06
C ARG A 20 -0.58 -0.75 -9.65
N TRP A 21 -1.11 0.17 -10.43
CA TRP A 21 -2.39 -0.02 -11.12
C TRP A 21 -2.26 -1.03 -12.26
N VAL A 22 -3.28 -1.84 -12.46
CA VAL A 22 -3.38 -2.78 -13.59
C VAL A 22 -4.74 -2.67 -14.28
N ASP A 23 -4.76 -3.01 -15.56
CA ASP A 23 -5.92 -2.89 -16.44
C ASP A 23 -6.98 -3.97 -16.22
N GLY A 24 -6.64 -5.07 -15.52
CA GLY A 24 -7.54 -6.20 -15.27
C GLY A 24 -7.48 -7.29 -16.34
N GLN A 25 -6.64 -7.15 -17.38
CA GLN A 25 -6.46 -8.18 -18.42
C GLN A 25 -5.92 -9.48 -17.82
N ASP A 26 -4.98 -9.37 -16.89
CA ASP A 26 -4.45 -10.47 -16.12
C ASP A 26 -4.90 -10.37 -14.66
N SER A 27 -5.93 -11.15 -14.32
CA SER A 27 -6.47 -11.18 -12.95
C SER A 27 -5.46 -11.71 -11.93
N SER A 28 -4.41 -12.42 -12.34
CA SER A 28 -3.34 -12.85 -11.43
C SER A 28 -2.44 -11.69 -10.96
N ARG A 29 -2.47 -10.54 -11.65
CA ARG A 29 -1.72 -9.36 -11.21
C ARG A 29 -2.45 -8.54 -10.16
N VAL A 30 -3.77 -8.72 -10.06
CA VAL A 30 -4.63 -8.01 -9.10
C VAL A 30 -4.39 -8.52 -7.68
N LEU A 31 -4.32 -7.59 -6.74
CA LEU A 31 -4.23 -7.91 -5.33
C LEU A 31 -5.61 -8.35 -4.82
N ALA A 32 -5.74 -9.64 -4.51
CA ALA A 32 -6.90 -10.21 -3.85
C ALA A 32 -6.61 -10.37 -2.36
N LEU A 33 -7.39 -9.67 -1.54
CA LEU A 33 -7.27 -9.64 -0.08
C LEU A 33 -8.32 -10.55 0.54
N THR A 34 -7.96 -11.23 1.63
CA THR A 34 -8.87 -12.16 2.31
C THR A 34 -9.83 -11.42 3.22
N HIS A 35 -9.36 -10.32 3.83
CA HIS A 35 -10.15 -9.55 4.77
C HIS A 35 -10.46 -8.15 4.24
N ARG A 36 -11.64 -7.63 4.61
CA ARG A 36 -12.13 -6.34 4.12
C ARG A 36 -11.34 -5.16 4.70
N ASP A 37 -10.88 -5.26 5.93
CA ASP A 37 -10.06 -4.25 6.61
C ASP A 37 -8.72 -4.04 5.90
N GLU A 38 -8.10 -5.10 5.35
CA GLU A 38 -6.91 -4.95 4.50
C GLU A 38 -7.20 -4.09 3.25
N ALA A 39 -8.38 -4.28 2.64
CA ALA A 39 -8.80 -3.49 1.49
C ALA A 39 -9.09 -2.03 1.88
N VAL A 40 -9.69 -1.80 3.06
CA VAL A 40 -9.91 -0.46 3.62
C VAL A 40 -8.58 0.24 3.88
N ASN A 41 -7.60 -0.45 4.46
CA ASN A 41 -6.26 0.09 4.69
C ASN A 41 -5.59 0.48 3.37
N SER A 42 -5.75 -0.35 2.33
CA SER A 42 -5.20 -0.07 1.00
C SER A 42 -5.85 1.18 0.38
N VAL A 43 -7.18 1.29 0.45
CA VAL A 43 -7.90 2.48 -0.01
C VAL A 43 -7.47 3.72 0.76
N PHE A 44 -7.30 3.63 2.09
CA PHE A 44 -6.82 4.73 2.91
C PHE A 44 -5.42 5.18 2.48
N GLU A 45 -4.49 4.24 2.30
CA GLU A 45 -3.13 4.56 1.84
C GLU A 45 -3.14 5.28 0.49
N LEU A 46 -3.92 4.78 -0.47
CA LEU A 46 -4.07 5.37 -1.80
C LEU A 46 -4.67 6.78 -1.75
N SER A 47 -5.81 6.93 -1.07
CA SER A 47 -6.49 8.22 -0.93
C SER A 47 -5.69 9.25 -0.12
N SER A 48 -4.77 8.81 0.75
CA SER A 48 -3.87 9.72 1.47
C SER A 48 -2.78 10.32 0.58
N LYS A 49 -2.39 9.61 -0.49
CA LYS A 49 -1.39 10.04 -1.47
C LYS A 49 -2.01 10.89 -2.57
N ASP A 50 -3.21 10.53 -3.00
CA ASP A 50 -3.98 11.26 -4.00
C ASP A 50 -5.45 11.37 -3.56
N VAL A 51 -5.85 12.58 -3.17
CA VAL A 51 -7.21 12.87 -2.67
C VAL A 51 -8.26 12.93 -3.78
N LEU A 52 -7.85 13.05 -5.04
CA LEU A 52 -8.75 13.04 -6.20
C LEU A 52 -9.01 11.62 -6.70
N LEU A 53 -8.11 10.70 -6.39
CA LEU A 53 -8.26 9.29 -6.69
C LEU A 53 -9.36 8.64 -5.85
N ARG A 54 -10.51 8.41 -6.48
CA ARG A 54 -11.60 7.63 -5.90
C ARG A 54 -11.36 6.15 -6.10
N CYS A 55 -11.24 5.43 -4.99
CA CYS A 55 -11.12 3.98 -4.97
C CYS A 55 -12.37 3.35 -4.34
N ASP A 56 -12.75 2.19 -4.85
CA ASP A 56 -13.83 1.35 -4.35
C ASP A 56 -13.32 -0.05 -4.02
N ILE A 57 -14.03 -0.72 -3.11
CA ILE A 57 -13.74 -2.11 -2.71
C ILE A 57 -14.79 -3.02 -3.33
N LEU A 58 -14.36 -3.89 -4.23
CA LEU A 58 -15.19 -4.90 -4.85
C LEU A 58 -15.07 -6.22 -4.08
N THR A 59 -16.20 -6.84 -3.81
CA THR A 59 -16.28 -8.16 -3.16
C THR A 59 -16.56 -9.21 -4.23
N LEU A 60 -15.66 -10.17 -4.39
CA LEU A 60 -15.75 -11.21 -5.42
C LEU A 60 -15.61 -12.60 -4.81
N ASN A 61 -16.18 -13.59 -5.48
CA ASN A 61 -15.97 -14.99 -5.15
C ASN A 61 -14.93 -15.59 -6.10
N LEU A 62 -13.96 -16.32 -5.54
CA LEU A 62 -12.99 -17.06 -6.35
C LEU A 62 -13.67 -18.21 -7.09
N VAL A 63 -13.34 -18.35 -8.37
CA VAL A 63 -13.72 -19.46 -9.24
C VAL A 63 -12.48 -20.34 -9.43
N ASP A 64 -12.55 -21.60 -8.99
CA ASP A 64 -11.41 -22.53 -9.02
C ASP A 64 -10.13 -21.98 -8.37
N GLY A 65 -10.29 -21.20 -7.29
CA GLY A 65 -9.19 -20.57 -6.56
C GLY A 65 -8.58 -19.35 -7.25
N LYS A 66 -9.17 -18.88 -8.36
CA LYS A 66 -8.72 -17.71 -9.11
C LYS A 66 -9.78 -16.61 -9.13
N LEU A 67 -9.33 -15.37 -9.32
CA LEU A 67 -10.23 -14.26 -9.56
C LEU A 67 -11.02 -14.51 -10.86
N PRO A 68 -12.33 -14.20 -10.88
CA PRO A 68 -13.11 -14.26 -12.11
C PRO A 68 -12.57 -13.28 -13.15
N LYS A 69 -13.06 -13.40 -14.39
CA LYS A 69 -12.70 -12.46 -15.44
C LYS A 69 -13.15 -11.05 -15.03
N LEU A 70 -12.21 -10.12 -14.98
CA LEU A 70 -12.44 -8.72 -14.67
C LEU A 70 -12.71 -7.92 -15.96
N GLU A 71 -13.34 -6.77 -15.82
CA GLU A 71 -13.51 -5.85 -16.94
C GLU A 71 -12.20 -5.15 -17.22
N VAL A 72 -11.75 -5.15 -18.48
CA VAL A 72 -10.47 -4.52 -18.84
C VAL A 72 -10.69 -3.02 -19.00
N SER A 73 -9.91 -2.22 -18.28
CA SER A 73 -9.93 -0.77 -18.43
C SER A 73 -9.62 -0.36 -19.87
N THR A 74 -10.36 0.64 -20.36
CA THR A 74 -10.09 1.28 -21.66
C THR A 74 -9.22 2.54 -21.51
N ILE A 75 -8.98 2.97 -20.27
CA ILE A 75 -8.17 4.14 -19.93
C ILE A 75 -6.70 3.68 -19.80
N PRO A 76 -5.72 4.45 -20.31
CA PRO A 76 -4.31 4.14 -20.13
C PRO A 76 -3.93 4.11 -18.64
N LEU A 77 -3.06 3.15 -18.27
CA LEU A 77 -2.53 3.08 -16.91
C LEU A 77 -1.61 4.28 -16.61
N PRO A 78 -1.66 4.85 -15.41
CA PRO A 78 -0.84 6.01 -15.04
C PRO A 78 0.67 5.73 -15.18
N ASP A 79 1.12 4.53 -14.78
CA ASP A 79 2.55 4.16 -14.86
C ASP A 79 3.05 3.95 -16.30
N ALA A 80 2.16 3.85 -17.30
CA ALA A 80 2.58 3.77 -18.70
C ALA A 80 3.25 5.06 -19.18
N GLU A 81 2.97 6.20 -18.53
CA GLU A 81 3.60 7.48 -18.79
C GLU A 81 4.92 7.66 -18.02
N ASP A 82 5.03 7.06 -16.83
CA ASP A 82 6.21 7.15 -15.97
C ASP A 82 7.33 6.18 -16.36
N GLU A 83 7.04 5.02 -16.97
CA GLU A 83 8.07 4.14 -17.56
C GLU A 83 8.87 4.85 -18.67
N ALA A 84 8.28 5.86 -19.34
CA ALA A 84 9.00 6.69 -20.31
C ALA A 84 9.91 7.74 -19.67
N LYS A 85 9.70 8.07 -18.38
CA LYS A 85 10.51 9.05 -17.62
C LYS A 85 11.50 8.40 -16.65
N LEU A 86 11.24 7.18 -16.17
CA LEU A 86 12.10 6.47 -15.21
C LEU A 86 13.34 5.79 -15.80
N ASN A 87 13.63 5.94 -17.09
CA ASN A 87 14.97 5.62 -17.61
C ASN A 87 16.02 6.71 -17.26
N GLY A 88 15.61 7.77 -16.55
CA GLY A 88 16.49 8.78 -15.97
C GLY A 88 16.62 8.61 -14.46
N GLN A 89 17.55 7.75 -14.04
CA GLN A 89 18.27 7.73 -12.75
C GLN A 89 17.65 8.53 -11.59
N GLU A 90 17.13 7.83 -10.58
CA GLU A 90 17.34 8.26 -9.19
C GLU A 90 17.62 7.05 -8.31
N SER A 91 18.92 6.77 -8.16
CA SER A 91 19.43 5.92 -7.11
C SER A 91 19.22 6.68 -5.80
N LEU A 92 18.23 6.29 -4.99
CA LEU A 92 18.04 6.86 -3.66
C LEU A 92 19.22 6.45 -2.78
N GLU A 93 20.19 7.35 -2.68
CA GLU A 93 21.35 7.23 -1.82
C GLU A 93 20.87 7.36 -0.37
N ILE A 94 20.84 6.24 0.34
CA ILE A 94 20.45 6.18 1.76
C ILE A 94 21.57 6.88 2.54
N ALA A 95 21.32 8.12 2.97
CA ALA A 95 22.18 8.80 3.94
C ALA A 95 22.20 7.99 5.26
N PRO A 96 23.38 7.69 5.84
CA PRO A 96 23.47 7.03 7.13
C PRO A 96 22.78 7.84 8.22
N LEU A 97 21.93 7.18 9.01
CA LEU A 97 21.29 7.73 10.19
C LEU A 97 22.37 8.15 11.21
N GLU A 98 22.63 9.45 11.34
CA GLU A 98 23.42 10.00 12.45
C GLU A 98 22.71 9.63 13.76
N LYS A 99 23.37 8.83 14.59
CA LYS A 99 22.89 8.51 15.94
C LYS A 99 22.84 9.80 16.74
N GLY A 100 21.62 10.28 17.03
CA GLY A 100 21.42 11.39 17.96
C GLY A 100 22.09 11.11 19.32
N PRO A 101 22.51 12.15 20.06
CA PRO A 101 23.27 11.99 21.30
C PRO A 101 22.49 11.17 22.34
N PRO A 102 23.16 10.34 23.16
CA PRO A 102 22.51 9.60 24.22
C PRO A 102 21.95 10.61 25.24
N THR A 103 20.63 10.59 25.42
CA THR A 103 19.97 11.31 26.51
C THR A 103 20.51 10.76 27.84
N PRO A 104 21.03 11.60 28.75
CA PRO A 104 21.54 11.12 30.02
C PRO A 104 20.38 10.56 30.86
N ILE A 105 20.51 9.28 31.23
CA ILE A 105 19.66 8.61 32.20
C ILE A 105 19.88 9.32 33.54
N SER A 106 18.89 10.11 33.99
CA SER A 106 18.86 10.66 35.34
C SER A 106 18.90 9.51 36.34
N LYS A 107 20.02 9.38 37.05
CA LYS A 107 20.14 8.48 38.20
C LYS A 107 19.18 8.97 39.28
N THR A 108 18.20 8.13 39.63
CA THR A 108 17.47 8.26 40.88
C THR A 108 18.47 7.97 42.00
N ASP A 109 18.86 9.02 42.72
CA ASP A 109 19.69 8.91 43.92
C ASP A 109 18.76 8.52 45.08
N GLU A 110 18.69 7.22 45.38
CA GLU A 110 18.20 6.73 46.66
C GLU A 110 19.25 7.07 47.73
N SER A 111 19.12 8.23 48.36
CA SER A 111 19.80 8.52 49.63
C SER A 111 18.92 8.07 50.79
N HIS A 112 19.39 7.00 51.42
CA HIS A 112 18.96 6.47 52.70
C HIS A 112 19.42 7.38 53.87
N THR A 113 18.77 7.25 55.02
CA THR A 113 19.09 7.81 56.37
C THR A 113 18.34 9.13 56.65
N GLY A 114 17.56 9.33 57.70
CA GLY A 114 17.47 8.70 59.03
C GLY A 114 17.37 9.84 60.06
N ASP A 115 16.47 9.70 61.03
CA ASP A 115 16.31 10.48 62.28
C ASP A 115 15.97 11.98 62.19
N ILE A 116 14.76 12.37 62.66
CA ILE A 116 14.49 12.98 63.99
C ILE A 116 13.06 12.64 64.42
#